data_AF-A0A522ZB19-F1
#
_entry.id   AF-A0A522ZB19-F1
#
_cell.length_a   1.000
_cell.length_b   1.000
_cell.length_c   1.000
_cell.angle_alpha   90.00
_cell.angle_beta   90.00
_cell.angle_gamma   90.00
#
_symmetry.space_group_name_H-M   'P 1'
#
loop_
_entity.id
_entity.type
_entity.pdbx_description
1 polymer ?
#
loop_
_entity_poly.entity_id
_entity_poly.type
_entity_poly.pdbx_seq_one_letter_code
_entity_poly.pdbx_strand_id
1 'polypeptide(L)'
;MAILPKLCFALIAALTAGYTIAGAIVRPNMYSDSGWGFHGWYTQDRAAAFNYSLGLDYADISKEVQGFMTTWTPGQHVLPGLVEKLGMSLGLAIIVVVAIFSVLGLFGWFALYRSFGFPQQTTAITLLIVACTRFFNLSFTNYSGGEVLLFGVAPWFIFMAWQLRDLRWFAVLPLIAGTTVMVFAKLSGIVIGAAVVGGAAICGDDAWRKWDTIRKLVVAGITIGLMGGIFYFAWYSRGITAASIPADIHPDGLLFYISLGIGSLWSSALSLFDLANYLFLNPGRQILKSGDAVAYIFFPLAVLAYAVTWERLRHGYGEYLRFAYAVSAAILLLFLFIWMTGKSLSYDERHFRIPSLLLFVGVVHAFTTSRSSLLRICFVAVAGLACLYGVTSFVTRTLANSHYPIGDRGFRQMNASAEAIAYIRTNDLAGPDAKKTLIFLPSPEIALEVRNARSWSNQADFDSLESLKAQVYRGRVDRLYVFVQKKLLGNGKADAILRSFVDYPIDGWTMVPLGDLVCFYQVRN
;
A
#
# COMPACT_ATOMS: atom_id res chain seq x y z
N MET A 1 -32.03 -22.00 1.25
CA MET A 1 -31.29 -20.74 1.02
C MET A 1 -30.61 -20.16 2.26
N ALA A 2 -31.16 -20.29 3.48
CA ALA A 2 -30.58 -19.72 4.72
C ALA A 2 -29.20 -20.29 5.15
N ILE A 3 -28.77 -21.42 4.60
CA ILE A 3 -27.51 -22.09 4.96
C ILE A 3 -26.29 -21.42 4.29
N LEU A 4 -26.44 -20.95 3.05
CA LEU A 4 -25.31 -20.45 2.26
C LEU A 4 -24.61 -19.24 2.91
N PRO A 5 -25.31 -18.20 3.39
CA PRO A 5 -24.64 -17.09 4.07
C PRO A 5 -23.85 -17.55 5.30
N LYS A 6 -24.41 -18.49 6.10
CA LYS A 6 -23.73 -19.05 7.27
C LYS A 6 -22.44 -19.77 6.90
N LEU A 7 -22.48 -20.57 5.82
CA LEU A 7 -21.29 -21.25 5.29
C LEU A 7 -20.23 -20.24 4.81
N CYS A 8 -20.63 -19.20 4.07
CA CYS A 8 -19.70 -18.15 3.65
C CYS A 8 -19.04 -17.46 4.84
N PHE A 9 -19.78 -17.10 5.89
CA PHE A 9 -19.20 -16.48 7.08
C PHE A 9 -18.29 -17.42 7.87
N ALA A 10 -18.65 -18.69 7.99
CA ALA A 10 -17.79 -19.70 8.61
C ALA A 10 -16.46 -19.85 7.84
N LEU A 11 -16.51 -19.87 6.50
CA LEU A 11 -15.32 -19.92 5.66
C LEU A 11 -14.48 -18.65 5.76
N ILE A 12 -15.09 -17.45 5.78
CA ILE A 12 -14.38 -16.18 5.98
C ILE A 12 -13.63 -16.19 7.32
N ALA A 13 -14.29 -16.63 8.39
CA ALA A 13 -13.69 -16.74 9.71
C ALA A 13 -12.52 -17.75 9.71
N ALA A 14 -12.73 -18.93 9.12
CA ALA A 14 -11.69 -19.96 9.01
C ALA A 14 -10.48 -19.49 8.19
N LEU A 15 -10.70 -18.82 7.05
CA LEU A 15 -9.62 -18.28 6.21
C LEU A 15 -8.86 -17.18 6.93
N THR A 16 -9.55 -16.23 7.54
CA THR A 16 -8.91 -15.11 8.25
C THR A 16 -8.10 -15.61 9.45
N ALA A 17 -8.65 -16.56 10.22
CA ALA A 17 -7.94 -17.21 11.30
C ALA A 17 -6.73 -18.01 10.78
N GLY A 18 -6.90 -18.77 9.70
CA GLY A 18 -5.83 -19.52 9.05
C GLY A 18 -4.68 -18.64 8.59
N TYR A 19 -4.97 -17.52 7.91
CA TYR A 19 -3.95 -16.54 7.51
C TYR A 19 -3.26 -15.91 8.71
N THR A 20 -4.01 -15.58 9.77
CA THR A 20 -3.46 -15.01 11.01
C THR A 20 -2.51 -15.98 11.69
N ILE A 21 -2.92 -17.25 11.86
CA ILE A 21 -2.13 -18.30 12.49
C ILE A 21 -0.87 -18.58 11.67
N ALA A 22 -1.00 -18.77 10.36
CA ALA A 22 0.13 -19.01 9.47
C ALA A 22 1.10 -17.81 9.47
N GLY A 23 0.59 -16.57 9.41
CA GLY A 23 1.39 -15.36 9.52
C GLY A 23 2.09 -15.23 10.87
N ALA A 24 1.44 -15.63 11.96
CA ALA A 24 2.05 -15.63 13.29
C ALA A 24 3.15 -16.70 13.44
N ILE A 25 3.00 -17.88 12.83
CA ILE A 25 4.00 -18.94 12.88
C ILE A 25 5.18 -18.62 11.96
N VAL A 26 4.90 -18.32 10.69
CA VAL A 26 5.94 -18.13 9.66
C VAL A 26 6.60 -16.77 9.77
N ARG A 27 5.88 -15.76 10.26
CA ARG A 27 6.23 -14.34 10.28
C ARG A 27 6.18 -13.70 8.89
N PRO A 28 5.69 -12.44 8.80
CA PRO A 28 5.65 -11.73 7.53
C PRO A 28 7.05 -11.25 7.16
N ASN A 29 7.27 -10.99 5.88
CA ASN A 29 8.31 -10.06 5.44
C ASN A 29 7.74 -8.64 5.36
N MET A 30 8.58 -7.66 5.05
CA MET A 30 8.19 -6.25 5.03
C MET A 30 8.52 -5.61 3.68
N TYR A 31 7.61 -4.78 3.17
CA TYR A 31 7.85 -3.97 1.99
C TYR A 31 8.69 -2.73 2.35
N SER A 32 9.53 -2.27 1.43
CA SER A 32 10.48 -1.18 1.68
C SER A 32 9.83 0.11 2.16
N ASP A 33 8.66 0.47 1.61
CA ASP A 33 7.90 1.65 2.02
C ASP A 33 7.55 1.61 3.53
N SER A 34 7.20 0.42 4.02
CA SER A 34 6.95 0.20 5.44
C SER A 34 8.26 0.19 6.25
N GLY A 35 9.35 -0.33 5.68
CA GLY A 35 10.69 -0.27 6.26
C GLY A 35 11.10 1.17 6.57
N TRP A 36 10.91 2.09 5.63
CA TRP A 36 11.14 3.53 5.86
C TRP A 36 10.24 4.10 6.95
N GLY A 37 8.96 3.74 6.95
CA GLY A 37 8.00 4.06 8.02
C GLY A 37 8.54 3.70 9.40
N PHE A 38 8.98 2.45 9.55
CA PHE A 38 9.52 1.93 10.81
C PHE A 38 10.88 2.53 11.16
N HIS A 39 11.73 2.83 10.18
CA HIS A 39 12.99 3.53 10.44
C HIS A 39 12.74 4.88 11.10
N GLY A 40 11.73 5.63 10.66
CA GLY A 40 11.27 6.84 11.34
C GLY A 40 10.80 6.59 12.77
N TRP A 41 9.95 5.57 12.96
CA TRP A 41 9.47 5.19 14.30
C TRP A 41 10.60 4.85 15.29
N TYR A 42 11.69 4.22 14.84
CA TYR A 42 12.81 3.86 15.72
C TYR A 42 13.84 4.96 15.90
N THR A 43 13.87 5.94 14.99
CA THR A 43 14.70 7.13 15.15
C THR A 43 13.97 8.23 15.92
N GLN A 44 12.69 8.06 16.25
CA GLN A 44 11.84 9.08 16.87
C GLN A 44 12.38 9.61 18.21
N ASP A 45 12.98 8.75 19.05
CA ASP A 45 13.49 9.15 20.37
C ASP A 45 14.70 10.09 20.26
N ARG A 46 15.35 10.13 19.08
CA ARG A 46 16.45 11.02 18.74
C ARG A 46 16.04 12.18 17.82
N ALA A 47 14.83 12.14 17.27
CA ALA A 47 14.31 13.16 16.37
C ALA A 47 13.67 14.33 17.15
N ALA A 48 13.55 15.51 16.53
CA ALA A 48 13.00 16.68 17.22
C ALA A 48 11.49 16.58 17.53
N ALA A 49 10.72 15.80 16.77
CA ALA A 49 9.27 15.71 16.93
C ALA A 49 8.69 14.42 16.32
N PHE A 50 7.40 14.18 16.61
CA PHE A 50 6.64 13.08 16.02
C PHE A 50 6.66 13.10 14.49
N ASN A 51 6.81 11.90 13.88
CA ASN A 51 6.82 11.68 12.43
C ASN A 51 7.97 12.41 11.70
N TYR A 52 9.08 12.66 12.40
CA TYR A 52 10.37 12.98 11.80
C TYR A 52 11.23 11.71 11.78
N SER A 53 11.95 11.50 10.68
CA SER A 53 13.00 10.48 10.60
C SER A 53 14.37 11.14 10.56
N LEU A 54 15.34 10.48 11.17
CA LEU A 54 16.75 10.81 10.97
C LEU A 54 17.26 10.16 9.69
N GLY A 55 18.08 10.90 8.97
CA GLY A 55 18.76 10.45 7.77
C GLY A 55 20.17 11.00 7.69
N LEU A 56 20.86 10.61 6.62
CA LEU A 56 22.25 10.97 6.41
C LEU A 56 22.37 12.41 5.88
N ASP A 57 23.30 13.20 6.44
CA ASP A 57 23.71 14.45 5.82
C ASP A 57 24.68 14.14 4.65
N TYR A 58 24.23 14.39 3.42
CA TYR A 58 25.05 14.15 2.22
C TYR A 58 26.31 15.03 2.16
N ALA A 59 26.30 16.18 2.84
CA ALA A 59 27.45 17.09 2.89
C ALA A 59 28.46 16.70 3.99
N ASP A 60 28.05 15.92 4.99
CA ASP A 60 28.91 15.43 6.06
C ASP A 60 28.28 14.21 6.76
N ILE A 61 28.62 13.00 6.30
CA ILE A 61 28.10 11.73 6.83
C ILE A 61 28.45 11.48 8.30
N SER A 62 29.29 12.31 8.93
CA SER A 62 29.47 12.28 10.39
C SER A 62 28.25 12.81 11.15
N LYS A 63 27.32 13.49 10.46
CA LYS A 63 26.11 14.09 11.01
C LYS A 63 24.84 13.38 10.51
N GLU A 64 23.75 13.63 11.21
CA GLU A 64 22.40 13.24 10.82
C GLU A 64 21.58 14.50 10.54
N VAL A 65 20.70 14.43 9.53
CA VAL A 65 19.68 15.43 9.26
C VAL A 65 18.31 14.85 9.56
N GLN A 66 17.40 15.71 9.99
CA GLN A 66 16.01 15.33 10.24
C GLN A 66 15.13 15.76 9.08
N GLY A 67 14.18 14.90 8.71
CA GLY A 67 13.15 15.20 7.71
C GLY A 67 11.78 14.79 8.21
N PHE A 68 10.77 15.61 7.94
CA PHE A 68 9.39 15.23 8.21
C PHE A 68 8.95 14.16 7.19
N MET A 69 8.40 13.05 7.68
CA MET A 69 8.01 11.92 6.83
C MET A 69 6.68 12.19 6.14
N THR A 70 6.72 12.97 5.05
CA THR A 70 5.54 13.31 4.25
C THR A 70 5.04 12.16 3.38
N THR A 71 5.92 11.30 2.89
CA THR A 71 5.59 10.22 1.94
C THR A 71 4.77 9.08 2.55
N TRP A 72 4.97 8.80 3.84
CA TRP A 72 4.37 7.65 4.52
C TRP A 72 3.63 8.14 5.76
N THR A 73 2.35 7.78 5.86
CA THR A 73 1.53 8.15 7.02
C THR A 73 1.88 7.34 8.26
N PRO A 74 1.56 7.87 9.45
CA PRO A 74 2.05 7.30 10.69
C PRO A 74 1.41 5.96 11.01
N GLY A 75 0.14 5.75 10.63
CA GLY A 75 -0.62 4.58 11.04
C GLY A 75 0.07 3.25 10.73
N GLN A 76 0.79 3.19 9.61
CA GLN A 76 1.47 1.96 9.17
C GLN A 76 2.67 1.55 10.04
N HIS A 77 3.24 2.45 10.83
CA HIS A 77 4.36 2.11 11.73
C HIS A 77 4.02 2.37 13.20
N VAL A 78 3.16 3.35 13.49
CA VAL A 78 2.69 3.66 14.84
C VAL A 78 1.86 2.52 15.42
N LEU A 79 0.88 1.97 14.67
CA LEU A 79 0.00 0.95 15.25
C LEU A 79 0.75 -0.35 15.57
N PRO A 80 1.57 -0.93 14.65
CA PRO A 80 2.38 -2.09 15.02
C PRO A 80 3.44 -1.74 16.06
N GLY A 81 4.04 -0.54 16.01
CA GLY A 81 5.03 -0.10 16.99
C GLY A 81 4.47 0.03 18.41
N LEU A 82 3.21 0.45 18.57
CA LEU A 82 2.53 0.46 19.87
C LEU A 82 2.27 -0.96 20.39
N VAL A 83 1.90 -1.89 19.52
CA VAL A 83 1.73 -3.31 19.90
C VAL A 83 3.08 -3.96 20.24
N GLU A 84 4.15 -3.60 19.53
CA GLU A 84 5.52 -4.03 19.86
C GLU A 84 5.93 -3.55 21.26
N LYS A 85 5.60 -2.30 21.64
CA LYS A 85 5.84 -1.77 22.99
C LYS A 85 5.11 -2.55 24.10
N LEU A 86 4.11 -3.38 23.78
CA LEU A 86 3.47 -4.31 24.73
C LEU A 86 4.27 -5.61 24.94
N GLY A 87 5.49 -5.71 24.39
CA GLY A 87 6.39 -6.84 24.58
C GLY A 87 6.31 -7.90 23.48
N MET A 88 5.56 -7.65 22.40
CA MET A 88 5.56 -8.53 21.23
C MET A 88 6.74 -8.22 20.31
N SER A 89 7.24 -9.21 19.57
CA SER A 89 8.15 -8.93 18.46
C SER A 89 7.43 -8.15 17.36
N LEU A 90 8.14 -7.27 16.65
CA LEU A 90 7.57 -6.46 15.55
C LEU A 90 6.81 -7.32 14.54
N GLY A 91 7.36 -8.46 14.13
CA GLY A 91 6.70 -9.34 13.18
C GLY A 91 5.38 -9.92 13.72
N LEU A 92 5.25 -10.19 15.03
CA LEU A 92 3.98 -10.58 15.64
C LEU A 92 3.02 -9.39 15.73
N ALA A 93 3.52 -8.23 16.15
CA ALA A 93 2.75 -6.99 16.27
C ALA A 93 2.11 -6.60 14.93
N ILE A 94 2.85 -6.73 13.82
CA ILE A 94 2.35 -6.55 12.46
C ILE A 94 1.17 -7.49 12.18
N ILE A 95 1.30 -8.79 12.47
CA ILE A 95 0.24 -9.77 12.22
C ILE A 95 -1.01 -9.47 13.05
N VAL A 96 -0.85 -9.05 14.31
CA VAL A 96 -1.97 -8.64 15.16
C VAL A 96 -2.70 -7.45 14.55
N VAL A 97 -1.99 -6.41 14.12
CA VAL A 97 -2.60 -5.24 13.48
C VAL A 97 -3.28 -5.63 12.17
N VAL A 98 -2.63 -6.45 11.33
CA VAL A 98 -3.22 -6.95 10.08
C VAL A 98 -4.52 -7.70 10.36
N ALA A 99 -4.53 -8.63 11.34
CA ALA A 99 -5.72 -9.39 11.69
C ALA A 99 -6.87 -8.51 12.18
N ILE A 100 -6.59 -7.55 13.08
CA ILE A 100 -7.59 -6.62 13.60
C ILE A 100 -8.21 -5.81 12.46
N PHE A 101 -7.39 -5.20 11.60
CA PHE A 101 -7.91 -4.34 10.52
C PHE A 101 -8.56 -5.14 9.38
N SER A 102 -8.12 -6.37 9.12
CA SER A 102 -8.82 -7.29 8.20
C SER A 102 -10.22 -7.65 8.72
N VAL A 103 -10.34 -7.99 10.00
CA VAL A 103 -11.64 -8.28 10.62
C VAL A 103 -12.52 -7.03 10.65
N LEU A 104 -11.98 -5.89 11.08
CA LEU A 104 -12.68 -4.60 11.10
C LEU A 104 -13.18 -4.21 9.70
N GLY A 105 -12.37 -4.44 8.67
CA GLY A 105 -12.72 -4.18 7.28
C GLY A 105 -13.84 -5.09 6.79
N LEU A 106 -13.74 -6.40 7.02
CA LEU A 106 -14.80 -7.36 6.63
C LEU A 106 -16.15 -7.01 7.27
N PHE A 107 -16.16 -6.64 8.56
CA PHE A 107 -17.38 -6.18 9.24
C PHE A 107 -17.87 -4.84 8.70
N GLY A 108 -16.98 -3.89 8.43
CA GLY A 108 -17.34 -2.60 7.86
C GLY A 108 -17.97 -2.75 6.48
N TRP A 109 -17.35 -3.55 5.60
CA TRP A 109 -17.89 -3.83 4.27
C TRP A 109 -19.22 -4.58 4.34
N PHE A 110 -19.39 -5.52 5.28
CA PHE A 110 -20.68 -6.14 5.55
C PHE A 110 -21.75 -5.09 5.89
N ALA A 111 -21.49 -4.22 6.87
CA ALA A 111 -22.43 -3.19 7.30
C ALA A 111 -22.76 -2.22 6.16
N LEU A 112 -21.75 -1.77 5.43
CA LEU A 112 -21.90 -0.87 4.29
C LEU A 112 -22.78 -1.48 3.19
N TYR A 113 -22.46 -2.70 2.74
CA TYR A 113 -23.23 -3.37 1.70
C TYR A 113 -24.68 -3.62 2.11
N ARG A 114 -24.93 -3.95 3.37
CA ARG A 114 -26.29 -4.07 3.91
C ARG A 114 -27.02 -2.74 3.93
N SER A 115 -26.30 -1.64 4.19
CA SER A 115 -26.87 -0.28 4.17
C SER A 115 -27.24 0.23 2.77
N PHE A 116 -26.63 -0.32 1.72
CA PHE A 116 -27.06 -0.11 0.33
C PHE A 116 -28.28 -0.96 -0.06
N GLY A 117 -28.75 -1.84 0.84
CA GLY A 117 -29.90 -2.71 0.59
C GLY A 117 -29.57 -4.03 -0.10
N PHE A 118 -28.29 -4.40 -0.26
CA PHE A 118 -27.94 -5.70 -0.86
C PHE A 118 -28.31 -6.86 0.07
N PRO A 119 -28.88 -7.97 -0.45
CA PRO A 119 -29.24 -9.13 0.36
C PRO A 119 -28.04 -9.78 1.07
N GLN A 120 -28.28 -10.37 2.24
CA GLN A 120 -27.23 -11.02 3.04
C GLN A 120 -26.43 -12.07 2.25
N GLN A 121 -27.10 -12.80 1.34
CA GLN A 121 -26.44 -13.77 0.48
C GLN A 121 -25.43 -13.12 -0.47
N THR A 122 -25.81 -12.02 -1.14
CA THR A 122 -24.89 -11.27 -2.02
C THR A 122 -23.71 -10.75 -1.20
N THR A 123 -23.98 -10.10 -0.07
CA THR A 123 -22.94 -9.57 0.82
C THR A 123 -21.97 -10.67 1.28
N ALA A 124 -22.49 -11.83 1.71
CA ALA A 124 -21.68 -12.94 2.18
C ALA A 124 -20.80 -13.55 1.06
N ILE A 125 -21.33 -13.68 -0.16
CA ILE A 125 -20.56 -14.14 -1.33
C ILE A 125 -19.47 -13.12 -1.69
N THR A 126 -19.80 -11.83 -1.73
CA THR A 126 -18.83 -10.76 -2.02
C THR A 126 -17.66 -10.80 -1.04
N LEU A 127 -17.95 -10.86 0.26
CA LEU A 127 -16.92 -10.89 1.30
C LEU A 127 -16.09 -12.17 1.29
N LEU A 128 -16.70 -13.32 0.96
CA LEU A 128 -15.96 -14.56 0.79
C LEU A 128 -14.97 -14.47 -0.36
N ILE A 129 -15.40 -13.92 -1.50
CA ILE A 129 -14.49 -13.70 -2.64
C ILE A 129 -13.36 -12.77 -2.22
N VAL A 130 -13.66 -11.65 -1.57
CA VAL A 130 -12.63 -10.71 -1.07
C VAL A 130 -11.65 -11.41 -0.11
N ALA A 131 -12.12 -12.23 0.82
CA ALA A 131 -11.25 -12.97 1.76
C ALA A 131 -10.35 -14.00 1.05
N CYS A 132 -10.75 -14.48 -0.13
CA CYS A 132 -9.96 -15.40 -0.94
C CYS A 132 -8.98 -14.69 -1.89
N THR A 133 -9.06 -13.38 -2.09
CA THR A 133 -8.19 -12.68 -3.06
C THR A 133 -6.82 -12.37 -2.48
N ARG A 134 -5.84 -12.21 -3.39
CA ARG A 134 -4.47 -11.83 -3.03
C ARG A 134 -4.45 -10.50 -2.28
N PHE A 135 -5.27 -9.53 -2.70
CA PHE A 135 -5.40 -8.24 -2.03
C PHE A 135 -5.61 -8.39 -0.51
N PHE A 136 -6.54 -9.24 -0.08
CA PHE A 136 -6.84 -9.42 1.34
C PHE A 136 -5.72 -10.17 2.08
N ASN A 137 -5.17 -11.22 1.48
CA ASN A 137 -4.22 -12.10 2.17
C ASN A 137 -2.75 -11.64 2.09
N LEU A 138 -2.41 -10.68 1.22
CA LEU A 138 -1.04 -10.21 1.02
C LEU A 138 -0.40 -9.75 2.33
N SER A 139 -1.10 -8.90 3.08
CA SER A 139 -0.61 -8.26 4.30
C SER A 139 -0.21 -9.23 5.41
N PHE A 140 -0.73 -10.47 5.39
CA PHE A 140 -0.35 -11.52 6.34
C PHE A 140 1.02 -12.15 6.03
N THR A 141 1.51 -11.99 4.80
CA THR A 141 2.79 -12.55 4.33
C THR A 141 3.82 -11.47 4.00
N ASN A 142 3.36 -10.32 3.53
CA ASN A 142 4.18 -9.17 3.20
C ASN A 142 3.47 -7.91 3.69
N TYR A 143 4.04 -7.27 4.71
CA TYR A 143 3.48 -6.04 5.25
C TYR A 143 3.78 -4.86 4.32
N SER A 144 2.75 -4.40 3.61
CA SER A 144 2.80 -3.23 2.73
C SER A 144 2.23 -1.97 3.39
N GLY A 145 2.19 -1.92 4.72
CA GLY A 145 1.86 -0.72 5.47
C GLY A 145 0.38 -0.36 5.46
N GLY A 146 0.07 0.85 5.00
CA GLY A 146 -1.25 1.48 5.14
C GLY A 146 -2.41 0.82 4.38
N GLU A 147 -2.14 -0.15 3.47
CA GLU A 147 -3.19 -0.80 2.67
C GLU A 147 -4.22 -1.54 3.53
N VAL A 148 -3.75 -2.35 4.49
CA VAL A 148 -4.64 -3.13 5.37
C VAL A 148 -5.41 -2.21 6.32
N LEU A 149 -4.76 -1.13 6.77
CA LEU A 149 -5.39 -0.15 7.64
C LEU A 149 -6.53 0.56 6.90
N LEU A 150 -6.26 0.98 5.66
CA LEU A 150 -7.26 1.61 4.80
C LEU A 150 -8.41 0.65 4.47
N PHE A 151 -8.13 -0.63 4.21
CA PHE A 151 -9.18 -1.65 4.06
C PHE A 151 -10.06 -1.75 5.31
N GLY A 152 -9.45 -1.64 6.50
CA GLY A 152 -10.16 -1.68 7.78
C GLY A 152 -11.03 -0.45 8.05
N VAL A 153 -10.55 0.76 7.75
CA VAL A 153 -11.25 2.02 8.12
C VAL A 153 -12.14 2.60 7.03
N ALA A 154 -11.80 2.41 5.74
CA ALA A 154 -12.54 2.99 4.62
C ALA A 154 -14.04 2.61 4.61
N PRO A 155 -14.46 1.34 4.80
CA PRO A 155 -15.88 1.04 4.74
C PRO A 155 -16.69 1.72 5.85
N TRP A 156 -16.11 1.96 7.02
CA TRP A 156 -16.79 2.70 8.11
C TRP A 156 -16.96 4.17 7.78
N PHE A 157 -15.94 4.79 7.17
CA PHE A 157 -16.06 6.15 6.69
C PHE A 157 -17.11 6.27 5.59
N ILE A 158 -17.08 5.37 4.60
CA ILE A 158 -18.07 5.35 3.51
C ILE A 158 -19.47 5.11 4.08
N PHE A 159 -19.62 4.20 5.05
CA PHE A 159 -20.88 3.96 5.74
C PHE A 159 -21.37 5.20 6.47
N MET A 160 -20.51 5.89 7.21
CA MET A 160 -20.84 7.15 7.87
C MET A 160 -21.27 8.22 6.86
N ALA A 161 -20.53 8.40 5.78
CA ALA A 161 -20.89 9.35 4.72
C ALA A 161 -22.22 9.00 4.04
N TRP A 162 -22.50 7.71 3.84
CA TRP A 162 -23.78 7.22 3.34
C TRP A 162 -24.93 7.49 4.30
N GLN A 163 -24.75 7.29 5.61
CA GLN A 163 -25.76 7.65 6.62
C GLN A 163 -25.95 9.17 6.74
N LEU A 164 -24.90 9.95 6.48
CA LEU A 164 -24.91 11.41 6.52
C LEU A 164 -25.08 12.07 5.15
N ARG A 165 -25.55 11.35 4.13
CA ARG A 165 -25.65 11.86 2.74
C ARG A 165 -26.67 13.00 2.55
N ASP A 166 -27.50 13.26 3.55
CA ASP A 166 -28.28 14.49 3.63
C ASP A 166 -27.41 15.74 3.79
N LEU A 167 -26.13 15.57 4.17
CA LEU A 167 -25.10 16.60 4.36
C LEU A 167 -25.62 17.85 5.06
N ARG A 168 -26.24 17.66 6.21
CA ARG A 168 -26.57 18.74 7.13
C ARG A 168 -25.28 19.30 7.74
N TRP A 169 -25.31 20.53 8.25
CA TRP A 169 -24.13 21.20 8.81
C TRP A 169 -23.38 20.41 9.88
N PHE A 170 -24.08 19.62 10.69
CA PHE A 170 -23.44 18.77 11.70
C PHE A 170 -22.57 17.65 11.10
N ALA A 171 -22.74 17.31 9.81
CA ALA A 171 -21.96 16.29 9.14
C ALA A 171 -20.51 16.72 8.87
N VAL A 172 -20.21 18.03 8.88
CA VAL A 172 -18.86 18.56 8.59
C VAL A 172 -17.81 17.95 9.54
N LEU A 173 -18.05 18.00 10.86
CA LEU A 173 -17.06 17.54 11.85
C LEU A 173 -16.81 16.02 11.77
N PRO A 174 -17.84 15.14 11.75
CA PRO A 174 -17.63 13.71 11.56
C PRO A 174 -16.91 13.37 10.25
N LEU A 175 -17.22 14.06 9.15
CA LEU A 175 -16.60 13.81 7.85
C LEU A 175 -15.12 14.24 7.82
N ILE A 176 -14.77 15.37 8.45
CA ILE A 176 -13.37 15.79 8.63
C ILE A 176 -12.62 14.77 9.50
N ALA A 177 -13.18 14.42 10.65
CA ALA A 177 -12.57 13.47 11.58
C ALA A 177 -12.36 12.09 10.94
N GLY A 178 -13.38 11.58 10.25
CA GLY A 178 -13.29 10.32 9.52
C GLY A 178 -12.26 10.35 8.38
N THR A 179 -12.17 11.45 7.65
CA THR A 179 -11.13 11.62 6.62
C THR A 179 -9.73 11.68 7.24
N THR A 180 -9.58 12.31 8.41
CA THR A 180 -8.31 12.33 9.15
C THR A 180 -7.89 10.92 9.58
N VAL A 181 -8.82 10.09 10.05
CA VAL A 181 -8.54 8.68 10.37
C VAL A 181 -8.10 7.90 9.13
N MET A 182 -8.74 8.12 7.98
CA MET A 182 -8.31 7.50 6.73
C MET A 182 -6.92 7.98 6.29
N VAL A 183 -6.63 9.27 6.39
CA VAL A 183 -5.30 9.83 6.09
C VAL A 183 -4.24 9.24 7.02
N PHE A 184 -4.53 9.13 8.31
CA PHE A 184 -3.64 8.48 9.28
C PHE A 184 -3.32 7.03 8.87
N ALA A 185 -4.34 6.28 8.43
CA ALA A 185 -4.17 4.93 7.90
C ALA A 185 -3.33 4.91 6.62
N LYS A 186 -3.65 5.76 5.65
CA LYS A 186 -2.93 5.89 4.37
C LYS A 186 -3.23 7.23 3.69
N LEU A 187 -2.23 7.84 3.05
CA LEU A 187 -2.38 9.14 2.38
C LEU A 187 -3.52 9.20 1.36
N SER A 188 -3.78 8.12 0.62
CA SER A 188 -4.89 8.05 -0.34
C SER A 188 -6.27 8.25 0.32
N GLY A 189 -6.36 8.17 1.65
CA GLY A 189 -7.52 8.54 2.43
C GLY A 189 -8.03 9.96 2.18
N ILE A 190 -7.16 10.93 1.86
CA ILE A 190 -7.61 12.31 1.53
C ILE A 190 -8.43 12.34 0.24
N VAL A 191 -7.97 11.62 -0.77
CA VAL A 191 -8.62 11.51 -2.09
C VAL A 191 -9.93 10.74 -1.97
N ILE A 192 -9.90 9.61 -1.27
CA ILE A 192 -11.11 8.79 -1.04
C ILE A 192 -12.12 9.59 -0.21
N GLY A 193 -11.68 10.30 0.82
CA GLY A 193 -12.52 11.16 1.64
C GLY A 193 -13.24 12.21 0.83
N ALA A 194 -12.49 12.98 0.02
CA ALA A 194 -13.06 13.99 -0.84
C ALA A 194 -14.05 13.41 -1.87
N ALA A 195 -13.69 12.30 -2.52
CA ALA A 195 -14.54 11.64 -3.50
C ALA A 195 -15.85 11.10 -2.88
N VAL A 196 -15.78 10.51 -1.70
CA VAL A 196 -16.94 9.98 -0.96
C VAL A 196 -17.88 11.10 -0.49
N VAL A 197 -17.34 12.20 0.05
CA VAL A 197 -18.14 13.36 0.45
C VAL A 197 -18.81 14.01 -0.76
N GLY A 198 -18.07 14.19 -1.86
CA GLY A 198 -18.62 14.70 -3.12
C GLY A 198 -19.68 13.76 -3.72
N GLY A 199 -19.43 12.45 -3.71
CA GLY A 199 -20.38 11.43 -4.17
C GLY A 199 -21.67 11.43 -3.36
N ALA A 200 -21.59 11.59 -2.04
CA ALA A 200 -22.75 11.68 -1.15
C ALA A 200 -23.61 12.92 -1.46
N ALA A 201 -23.01 14.02 -1.92
CA ALA A 201 -23.73 15.24 -2.27
C ALA A 201 -24.61 15.10 -3.53
N ILE A 202 -24.27 14.17 -4.43
CA ILE A 202 -24.90 14.05 -5.75
C ILE A 202 -25.63 12.71 -6.00
N CYS A 203 -25.70 11.82 -5.00
CA CYS A 203 -26.24 10.47 -5.20
C CYS A 203 -27.78 10.34 -5.11
N GLY A 204 -28.47 11.31 -4.49
CA GLY A 204 -29.92 11.24 -4.24
C GLY A 204 -30.78 11.29 -5.52
N ASP A 205 -31.98 10.71 -5.48
CA ASP A 205 -32.94 10.76 -6.61
C ASP A 205 -33.39 12.18 -6.93
N ASP A 206 -33.56 13.01 -5.89
CA ASP A 206 -33.89 14.42 -5.97
C ASP A 206 -32.66 15.34 -6.06
N ALA A 207 -31.47 14.83 -6.40
CA ALA A 207 -30.23 15.62 -6.48
C ALA A 207 -30.29 16.79 -7.49
N TRP A 208 -31.41 16.98 -8.18
CA TRP A 208 -31.64 18.09 -9.10
C TRP A 208 -32.73 19.08 -8.63
N ARG A 209 -33.28 18.91 -7.42
CA ARG A 209 -34.09 19.95 -6.76
C ARG A 209 -33.17 21.06 -6.24
N LYS A 210 -33.29 22.25 -6.84
CA LYS A 210 -32.27 23.32 -6.77
C LYS A 210 -31.75 23.62 -5.36
N TRP A 211 -32.60 23.75 -4.34
CA TRP A 211 -32.16 24.23 -3.02
C TRP A 211 -31.46 23.19 -2.14
N ASP A 212 -31.94 21.94 -2.11
CA ASP A 212 -31.33 20.90 -1.28
C ASP A 212 -29.94 20.50 -1.80
N THR A 213 -29.82 20.38 -3.13
CA THR A 213 -28.55 20.07 -3.78
C THR A 213 -27.52 21.16 -3.57
N ILE A 214 -27.88 22.44 -3.71
CA ILE A 214 -26.95 23.54 -3.47
C ILE A 214 -26.42 23.48 -2.04
N ARG A 215 -27.29 23.25 -1.04
CA ARG A 215 -26.86 23.08 0.36
C ARG A 215 -25.88 21.91 0.50
N LYS A 216 -26.21 20.74 -0.03
CA LYS A 216 -25.35 19.55 0.01
C LYS A 216 -23.98 19.81 -0.61
N LEU A 217 -23.94 20.45 -1.78
CA LEU A 217 -22.71 20.84 -2.46
C LEU A 217 -21.89 21.85 -1.66
N VAL A 218 -22.54 22.84 -1.02
CA VAL A 218 -21.86 23.80 -0.15
C VAL A 218 -21.25 23.11 1.07
N VAL A 219 -22.01 22.25 1.75
CA VAL A 219 -21.51 21.49 2.92
C VAL A 219 -20.37 20.55 2.53
N ALA A 220 -20.50 19.85 1.40
CA ALA A 220 -19.42 19.03 0.84
C ALA A 220 -18.18 19.86 0.50
N GLY A 221 -18.35 20.98 -0.21
CA GLY A 221 -17.28 21.88 -0.59
C GLY A 221 -16.53 22.45 0.62
N ILE A 222 -17.25 22.88 1.66
CA ILE A 222 -16.66 23.34 2.92
C ILE A 222 -15.91 22.21 3.62
N THR A 223 -16.50 21.02 3.71
CA THR A 223 -15.85 19.85 4.34
C THR A 223 -14.55 19.49 3.63
N ILE A 224 -14.58 19.39 2.30
CA ILE A 224 -13.42 19.07 1.47
C ILE A 224 -12.38 20.18 1.55
N GLY A 225 -12.79 21.46 1.47
CA GLY A 225 -11.90 22.61 1.54
C GLY A 225 -11.20 22.72 2.90
N LEU A 226 -11.93 22.56 4.00
CA LEU A 226 -11.36 22.57 5.35
C LEU A 226 -10.39 21.40 5.56
N MET A 227 -10.78 20.18 5.21
CA MET A 227 -9.89 19.02 5.33
C MET A 227 -8.65 19.16 4.43
N GLY A 228 -8.82 19.67 3.21
CA GLY A 228 -7.73 19.96 2.29
C GLY A 228 -6.76 21.00 2.84
N GLY A 229 -7.28 22.08 3.44
CA GLY A 229 -6.47 23.09 4.13
C GLY A 229 -5.71 22.52 5.32
N ILE A 230 -6.39 21.76 6.19
CA ILE A 230 -5.76 21.08 7.33
C ILE A 230 -4.64 20.16 6.84
N PHE A 231 -4.92 19.30 5.85
CA PHE A 231 -3.93 18.38 5.28
C PHE A 231 -2.75 19.14 4.66
N TYR A 232 -3.02 20.23 3.93
CA TYR A 232 -1.98 21.01 3.29
C TYR A 232 -0.99 21.59 4.31
N PHE A 233 -1.48 22.32 5.31
CA PHE A 233 -0.63 23.00 6.29
C PHE A 233 -0.05 22.06 7.36
N ALA A 234 -0.78 21.03 7.77
CA ALA A 234 -0.32 20.10 8.80
C ALA A 234 0.61 19.00 8.24
N TRP A 235 0.50 18.68 6.95
CA TRP A 235 1.19 17.53 6.35
C TRP A 235 1.91 17.86 5.05
N TYR A 236 1.17 18.21 3.98
CA TYR A 236 1.72 18.27 2.62
C TYR A 236 2.85 19.30 2.46
N SER A 237 2.73 20.47 3.09
CA SER A 237 3.71 21.56 2.98
C SER A 237 5.05 21.30 3.68
N ARG A 238 5.17 20.20 4.44
CA ARG A 238 6.34 19.92 5.30
C ARG A 238 7.43 19.10 4.62
N GLY A 239 7.25 18.67 3.37
CA GLY A 239 8.23 17.82 2.70
C GLY A 239 7.78 17.35 1.32
N ILE A 240 8.56 16.43 0.76
CA ILE A 240 8.36 15.90 -0.60
C ILE A 240 7.31 14.80 -0.57
N THR A 241 6.44 14.77 -1.58
CA THR A 241 5.46 13.69 -1.78
C THR A 241 5.62 13.10 -3.19
N ALA A 242 5.07 11.90 -3.41
CA ALA A 242 5.04 11.30 -4.76
C ALA A 242 4.38 12.20 -5.82
N ALA A 243 3.43 13.05 -5.41
CA ALA A 243 2.77 14.01 -6.29
C ALA A 243 3.66 15.20 -6.69
N SER A 244 4.75 15.45 -5.95
CA SER A 244 5.71 16.53 -6.26
C SER A 244 6.87 16.08 -7.17
N ILE A 245 7.12 14.79 -7.30
CA ILE A 245 8.24 14.25 -8.10
C ILE A 245 7.80 14.16 -9.58
N PRO A 246 8.52 14.81 -10.51
CA PRO A 246 8.26 14.69 -11.94
C PRO A 246 8.47 13.25 -12.46
N ALA A 247 7.72 12.88 -13.49
CA ALA A 247 7.87 11.64 -14.23
C ALA A 247 7.47 11.84 -15.70
N ASP A 248 7.93 10.94 -16.55
CA ASP A 248 7.60 10.96 -17.97
C ASP A 248 6.13 10.60 -18.21
N ILE A 249 5.53 11.25 -19.20
CA ILE A 249 4.17 10.93 -19.65
C ILE A 249 4.27 9.69 -20.55
N HIS A 250 3.40 8.71 -20.32
CA HIS A 250 3.30 7.51 -21.14
C HIS A 250 3.07 7.87 -22.62
N PRO A 251 3.73 7.20 -23.60
CA PRO A 251 3.62 7.54 -25.01
C PRO A 251 2.17 7.56 -25.56
N ASP A 252 1.36 6.59 -25.14
CA ASP A 252 -0.06 6.49 -25.54
C ASP A 252 -0.98 7.46 -24.76
N GLY A 253 -0.42 8.21 -23.81
CA GLY A 253 -1.08 9.28 -23.06
C GLY A 253 -2.43 8.87 -22.45
N LEU A 254 -3.45 9.68 -22.75
CA LEU A 254 -4.79 9.55 -22.17
C LEU A 254 -5.44 8.18 -22.44
N LEU A 255 -5.21 7.58 -23.61
CA LEU A 255 -5.81 6.29 -23.97
C LEU A 255 -5.32 5.18 -23.03
N PHE A 256 -4.01 5.12 -22.79
CA PHE A 256 -3.42 4.18 -21.84
C PHE A 256 -3.95 4.44 -20.43
N TYR A 257 -3.96 5.70 -19.97
CA TYR A 257 -4.38 6.01 -18.60
C TYR A 257 -5.86 5.72 -18.32
N ILE A 258 -6.76 5.98 -19.29
CA ILE A 258 -8.18 5.61 -19.18
C ILE A 258 -8.31 4.08 -19.13
N SER A 259 -7.60 3.37 -20.00
CA SER A 259 -7.62 1.91 -20.07
C SER A 259 -7.13 1.28 -18.77
N LEU A 260 -5.99 1.76 -18.25
CA LEU A 260 -5.41 1.36 -16.97
C LEU A 260 -6.36 1.66 -15.81
N GLY A 261 -6.91 2.88 -15.74
CA GLY A 261 -7.74 3.30 -14.62
C GLY A 261 -9.08 2.55 -14.56
N ILE A 262 -9.79 2.42 -15.68
CA ILE A 262 -11.06 1.67 -15.74
C ILE A 262 -10.81 0.16 -15.57
N GLY A 263 -9.73 -0.37 -16.19
CA GLY A 263 -9.30 -1.75 -15.97
C GLY A 263 -8.99 -2.04 -14.50
N SER A 264 -8.28 -1.13 -13.81
CA SER A 264 -7.91 -1.23 -12.39
C SER A 264 -9.12 -1.13 -11.45
N LEU A 265 -10.10 -0.27 -11.75
CA LEU A 265 -11.36 -0.20 -11.00
C LEU A 265 -12.10 -1.54 -11.02
N TRP A 266 -12.07 -2.26 -12.14
CA TRP A 266 -12.72 -3.56 -12.26
C TRP A 266 -11.91 -4.70 -11.64
N SER A 267 -10.60 -4.70 -11.84
CA SER A 267 -9.73 -5.82 -11.48
C SER A 267 -9.24 -5.82 -10.03
N SER A 268 -9.10 -4.66 -9.38
CA SER A 268 -8.36 -4.57 -8.12
C SER A 268 -9.02 -5.26 -6.92
N ALA A 269 -10.36 -5.32 -6.83
CA ALA A 269 -11.05 -6.12 -5.81
C ALA A 269 -10.76 -7.63 -5.95
N LEU A 270 -10.42 -8.07 -7.16
CA LEU A 270 -10.13 -9.46 -7.52
C LEU A 270 -8.63 -9.74 -7.67
N SER A 271 -7.78 -8.72 -7.64
CA SER A 271 -6.34 -8.81 -7.92
C SER A 271 -6.02 -9.40 -9.31
N LEU A 272 -6.85 -9.10 -10.31
CA LEU A 272 -6.68 -9.66 -11.66
C LEU A 272 -5.52 -8.98 -12.41
N PHE A 273 -5.27 -7.69 -12.16
CA PHE A 273 -4.15 -7.01 -12.79
C PHE A 273 -2.83 -7.49 -12.17
N ASP A 274 -2.78 -7.66 -10.85
CA ASP A 274 -1.67 -8.33 -10.14
C ASP A 274 -1.39 -9.73 -10.72
N LEU A 275 -2.44 -10.52 -10.98
CA LEU A 275 -2.31 -11.84 -11.60
C LEU A 275 -1.75 -11.75 -13.03
N ALA A 276 -2.28 -10.84 -13.86
CA ALA A 276 -1.80 -10.65 -15.22
C ALA A 276 -0.34 -10.21 -15.23
N ASN A 277 0.06 -9.28 -14.36
CA ASN A 277 1.44 -8.87 -14.19
C ASN A 277 2.33 -10.05 -13.76
N TYR A 278 1.86 -10.89 -12.83
CA TYR A 278 2.60 -12.08 -12.42
C TYR A 278 2.78 -13.10 -13.55
N LEU A 279 1.77 -13.30 -14.41
CA LEU A 279 1.83 -14.27 -15.50
C LEU A 279 2.65 -13.76 -16.69
N PHE A 280 2.55 -12.48 -17.02
CA PHE A 280 3.05 -11.94 -18.28
C PHE A 280 4.26 -11.02 -18.13
N LEU A 281 4.43 -10.36 -16.98
CA LEU A 281 5.47 -9.35 -16.74
C LEU A 281 6.50 -9.76 -15.69
N ASN A 282 6.43 -10.96 -15.14
CA ASN A 282 7.38 -11.42 -14.13
C ASN A 282 8.80 -11.43 -14.73
N PRO A 283 9.78 -10.71 -14.15
CA PRO A 283 11.12 -10.56 -14.72
C PRO A 283 11.83 -11.89 -15.01
N GLY A 284 11.56 -12.93 -14.22
CA GLY A 284 12.17 -14.25 -14.43
C GLY A 284 11.60 -15.03 -15.63
N ARG A 285 10.42 -14.63 -16.15
CA ARG A 285 9.68 -15.30 -17.23
C ARG A 285 8.84 -14.29 -18.02
N GLN A 286 9.44 -13.17 -18.42
CA GLN A 286 8.72 -12.07 -19.04
C GLN A 286 8.19 -12.49 -20.43
N ILE A 287 6.87 -12.49 -20.61
CA ILE A 287 6.20 -12.79 -21.88
C ILE A 287 5.87 -11.50 -22.64
N LEU A 288 5.39 -10.48 -21.92
CA LEU A 288 5.07 -9.16 -22.45
C LEU A 288 6.13 -8.13 -22.06
N LYS A 289 6.46 -7.21 -22.97
CA LYS A 289 7.46 -6.17 -22.72
C LYS A 289 6.97 -5.06 -21.78
N SER A 290 5.67 -4.75 -21.83
CA SER A 290 5.02 -3.70 -21.04
C SER A 290 3.62 -4.14 -20.58
N GLY A 291 3.08 -3.43 -19.59
CA GLY A 291 1.73 -3.65 -19.06
C GLY A 291 0.60 -3.15 -19.96
N ASP A 292 0.92 -2.51 -21.08
CA ASP A 292 -0.05 -1.81 -21.94
C ASP A 292 -1.09 -2.77 -22.51
N ALA A 293 -0.65 -3.94 -22.98
CA ALA A 293 -1.55 -4.98 -23.49
C ALA A 293 -2.53 -5.45 -22.41
N VAL A 294 -2.09 -5.55 -21.14
CA VAL A 294 -2.96 -5.92 -20.02
C VAL A 294 -4.01 -4.83 -19.81
N ALA A 295 -3.59 -3.56 -19.78
CA ALA A 295 -4.50 -2.42 -19.63
C ALA A 295 -5.55 -2.38 -20.76
N TYR A 296 -5.13 -2.55 -22.02
CA TYR A 296 -6.02 -2.53 -23.18
C TYR A 296 -7.00 -3.70 -23.23
N ILE A 297 -6.61 -4.90 -22.79
CA ILE A 297 -7.52 -6.05 -22.72
C ILE A 297 -8.54 -5.88 -21.59
N PHE A 298 -8.11 -5.32 -20.45
CA PHE A 298 -8.97 -5.19 -19.28
C PHE A 298 -10.03 -4.09 -19.47
N PHE A 299 -9.72 -3.04 -20.22
CA PHE A 299 -10.62 -1.94 -20.49
C PHE A 299 -12.01 -2.36 -21.04
N PRO A 300 -12.14 -3.07 -22.18
CA PRO A 300 -13.44 -3.46 -22.71
C PRO A 300 -14.18 -4.45 -21.79
N LEU A 301 -13.46 -5.31 -21.08
CA LEU A 301 -14.06 -6.23 -20.10
C LEU A 301 -14.67 -5.48 -18.91
N ALA A 302 -13.95 -4.48 -18.40
CA ALA A 302 -14.43 -3.61 -17.34
C ALA A 302 -15.67 -2.81 -17.76
N VAL A 303 -15.63 -2.19 -18.95
CA VAL A 303 -16.78 -1.44 -19.50
C VAL A 303 -17.99 -2.35 -19.64
N LEU A 304 -17.83 -3.56 -20.19
CA LEU A 304 -18.93 -4.51 -20.35
C LEU A 304 -19.51 -4.94 -18.99
N ALA A 305 -18.65 -5.28 -18.01
CA ALA A 305 -19.09 -5.68 -16.67
C ALA A 305 -19.88 -4.56 -15.97
N TYR A 306 -19.43 -3.32 -16.11
CA TYR A 306 -20.11 -2.16 -15.55
C TYR A 306 -21.39 -1.79 -16.29
N ALA A 307 -21.44 -1.92 -17.62
CA ALA A 307 -22.67 -1.72 -18.39
C ALA A 307 -23.76 -2.72 -17.97
N VAL A 308 -23.40 -4.01 -17.86
CA VAL A 308 -24.31 -5.06 -17.37
C VAL A 308 -24.77 -4.77 -15.93
N THR A 309 -23.86 -4.31 -15.07
CA THR A 309 -24.19 -3.96 -13.68
C THR A 309 -25.17 -2.80 -13.63
N TRP A 310 -24.91 -1.72 -14.38
CA TRP A 310 -25.78 -0.55 -14.46
C TRP A 310 -27.18 -0.91 -14.94
N GLU A 311 -27.30 -1.54 -16.10
CA GLU A 311 -28.59 -1.87 -16.71
C GLU A 311 -29.48 -2.70 -15.79
N ARG A 312 -28.88 -3.63 -15.04
CA ARG A 312 -29.62 -4.51 -14.15
C ARG A 312 -30.01 -3.86 -12.83
N LEU A 313 -29.18 -2.95 -12.33
CA LEU A 313 -29.33 -2.43 -10.97
C LEU A 313 -29.94 -1.03 -10.92
N ARG A 314 -29.98 -0.28 -12.04
CA ARG A 314 -30.44 1.12 -12.07
C ARG A 314 -31.82 1.37 -11.49
N HIS A 315 -32.73 0.40 -11.57
CA HIS A 315 -34.10 0.55 -11.06
C HIS A 315 -34.23 0.20 -9.56
N GLY A 316 -33.46 -0.76 -9.05
CA GLY A 316 -33.56 -1.21 -7.65
C GLY A 316 -32.49 -0.62 -6.72
N TYR A 317 -31.38 -0.15 -7.28
CA TYR A 317 -30.19 0.32 -6.58
C TYR A 317 -29.62 1.60 -7.20
N GLY A 318 -30.48 2.45 -7.79
CA GLY A 318 -30.07 3.65 -8.51
C GLY A 318 -29.23 4.62 -7.66
N GLU A 319 -29.61 4.83 -6.40
CA GLU A 319 -28.88 5.69 -5.46
C GLU A 319 -27.46 5.16 -5.19
N TYR A 320 -27.33 3.86 -4.91
CA TYR A 320 -26.04 3.21 -4.73
C TYR A 320 -25.17 3.35 -5.98
N LEU A 321 -25.72 3.13 -7.18
CA LEU A 321 -24.94 3.23 -8.41
C LEU A 321 -24.45 4.66 -8.61
N ARG A 322 -25.32 5.68 -8.49
CA ARG A 322 -24.90 7.08 -8.62
C ARG A 322 -23.80 7.42 -7.62
N PHE A 323 -23.92 6.97 -6.37
CA PHE A 323 -22.87 7.13 -5.37
C PHE A 323 -21.57 6.44 -5.76
N ALA A 324 -21.60 5.13 -6.04
CA ALA A 324 -20.42 4.33 -6.31
C ALA A 324 -19.67 4.76 -7.60
N TYR A 325 -20.43 5.06 -8.66
CA TYR A 325 -19.86 5.58 -9.90
C TYR A 325 -19.31 7.01 -9.74
N ALA A 326 -19.99 7.90 -9.00
CA ALA A 326 -19.47 9.24 -8.73
C ALA A 326 -18.15 9.20 -7.97
N VAL A 327 -18.06 8.39 -6.90
CA VAL A 327 -16.83 8.19 -6.12
C VAL A 327 -15.71 7.66 -7.02
N SER A 328 -16.01 6.62 -7.80
CA SER A 328 -15.02 5.96 -8.67
C SER A 328 -14.56 6.89 -9.79
N ALA A 329 -15.47 7.66 -10.39
CA ALA A 329 -15.16 8.63 -11.43
C ALA A 329 -14.30 9.77 -10.87
N ALA A 330 -14.61 10.31 -9.69
CA ALA A 330 -13.81 11.37 -9.06
C ALA A 330 -12.36 10.91 -8.79
N ILE A 331 -12.19 9.69 -8.28
CA ILE A 331 -10.86 9.11 -8.05
C ILE A 331 -10.14 8.91 -9.38
N LEU A 332 -10.80 8.31 -10.38
CA LEU A 332 -10.22 8.11 -11.72
C LEU A 332 -9.77 9.44 -12.34
N LEU A 333 -10.62 10.47 -12.33
CA LEU A 333 -10.30 11.78 -12.88
C LEU A 333 -9.10 12.43 -12.20
N LEU A 334 -8.94 12.27 -10.89
CA LEU A 334 -7.76 12.76 -10.19
C LEU A 334 -6.50 12.02 -10.65
N PHE A 335 -6.54 10.69 -10.75
CA PHE A 335 -5.38 9.91 -11.23
C PHE A 335 -5.03 10.25 -12.67
N LEU A 336 -6.03 10.41 -13.55
CA LEU A 336 -5.82 10.90 -14.91
C LEU A 336 -5.14 12.27 -14.91
N PHE A 337 -5.59 13.20 -14.07
CA PHE A 337 -4.94 14.51 -13.93
C PHE A 337 -3.49 14.40 -13.46
N ILE A 338 -3.21 13.58 -12.44
CA ILE A 338 -1.86 13.37 -11.91
C ILE A 338 -0.93 12.76 -12.98
N TRP A 339 -1.38 11.75 -13.72
CA TRP A 339 -0.57 11.10 -14.75
C TRP A 339 -0.39 11.97 -16.01
N MET A 340 -1.42 12.70 -16.42
CA MET A 340 -1.34 13.63 -17.55
C MET A 340 -0.46 14.86 -17.24
N THR A 341 -0.19 15.15 -15.97
CA THR A 341 0.72 16.21 -15.55
C THR A 341 2.14 15.71 -15.25
N GLY A 342 2.45 14.46 -15.61
CA GLY A 342 3.80 13.89 -15.50
C GLY A 342 4.29 13.81 -14.06
N LYS A 343 3.46 13.27 -13.15
CA LYS A 343 3.84 13.03 -11.75
C LYS A 343 4.12 11.55 -11.50
N SER A 344 5.06 11.26 -10.61
CA SER A 344 5.64 9.92 -10.35
C SER A 344 4.75 8.87 -9.68
N LEU A 345 3.43 8.98 -9.81
CA LEU A 345 2.51 8.03 -9.17
C LEU A 345 2.47 6.71 -9.95
N SER A 346 2.81 5.61 -9.28
CA SER A 346 2.94 4.29 -9.89
C SER A 346 1.66 3.79 -10.60
N TYR A 347 1.84 3.06 -11.69
CA TYR A 347 0.76 2.44 -12.49
C TYR A 347 0.25 1.12 -11.87
N ASP A 348 -0.11 1.16 -10.59
CA ASP A 348 -0.57 -0.01 -9.85
C ASP A 348 -2.09 -0.01 -9.65
N GLU A 349 -2.72 -1.18 -9.78
CA GLU A 349 -4.15 -1.35 -9.48
C GLU A 349 -4.48 -1.08 -8.00
N ARG A 350 -3.47 -1.11 -7.12
CA ARG A 350 -3.64 -0.94 -5.66
C ARG A 350 -4.31 0.37 -5.27
N HIS A 351 -4.15 1.41 -6.09
CA HIS A 351 -4.76 2.72 -5.86
C HIS A 351 -6.28 2.70 -6.00
N PHE A 352 -6.82 1.74 -6.74
CA PHE A 352 -8.25 1.62 -7.05
C PHE A 352 -8.99 0.58 -6.19
N ARG A 353 -8.30 -0.05 -5.23
CA ARG A 353 -8.88 -1.13 -4.40
C ARG A 353 -10.15 -0.73 -3.67
N ILE A 354 -10.16 0.43 -3.01
CA ILE A 354 -11.34 0.90 -2.26
C ILE A 354 -12.54 1.19 -3.18
N PRO A 355 -12.43 2.01 -4.25
CA PRO A 355 -13.55 2.20 -5.17
C PRO A 355 -13.94 0.91 -5.91
N SER A 356 -13.01 0.01 -6.18
CA SER A 356 -13.31 -1.31 -6.75
C SER A 356 -14.17 -2.14 -5.81
N LEU A 357 -13.82 -2.23 -4.51
CA LEU A 357 -14.64 -2.90 -3.50
C LEU A 357 -16.02 -2.27 -3.36
N LEU A 358 -16.12 -0.94 -3.50
CA LEU A 358 -17.40 -0.23 -3.48
C LEU A 358 -18.30 -0.67 -4.65
N LEU A 359 -17.75 -0.78 -5.87
CA LEU A 359 -18.47 -1.25 -7.06
C LEU A 359 -18.74 -2.76 -7.06
N PHE A 360 -17.85 -3.54 -6.44
CA PHE A 360 -17.80 -4.99 -6.59
C PHE A 360 -19.05 -5.70 -6.07
N VAL A 361 -19.67 -5.23 -4.98
CA VAL A 361 -20.93 -5.81 -4.49
C VAL A 361 -22.05 -5.72 -5.53
N GLY A 362 -22.10 -4.63 -6.29
CA GLY A 362 -23.04 -4.45 -7.40
C GLY A 362 -22.77 -5.46 -8.52
N VAL A 363 -21.50 -5.67 -8.88
CA VAL A 363 -21.10 -6.69 -9.87
C VAL A 363 -21.53 -8.08 -9.40
N VAL A 364 -21.23 -8.46 -8.15
CA VAL A 364 -21.65 -9.75 -7.59
C VAL A 364 -23.17 -9.90 -7.66
N HIS A 365 -23.93 -8.89 -7.23
CA HIS A 365 -25.39 -8.95 -7.24
C HIS A 365 -25.95 -9.09 -8.66
N ALA A 366 -25.48 -8.26 -9.59
CA ALA A 366 -25.93 -8.23 -10.98
C ALA A 366 -25.68 -9.58 -11.67
N PHE A 367 -24.51 -10.16 -11.48
CA PHE A 367 -24.16 -11.41 -12.16
C PHE A 367 -24.79 -12.63 -11.50
N THR A 368 -24.79 -12.74 -10.16
CA THR A 368 -25.34 -13.92 -9.45
C THR A 368 -26.86 -14.04 -9.59
N THR A 369 -27.58 -12.92 -9.66
CA THR A 369 -29.05 -12.90 -9.88
C THR A 369 -29.42 -12.98 -11.36
N SER A 370 -28.45 -13.20 -12.25
CA SER A 370 -28.72 -13.20 -13.69
C SER A 370 -29.54 -14.38 -14.17
N ARG A 371 -30.54 -14.09 -15.02
CA ARG A 371 -31.27 -15.12 -15.77
C ARG A 371 -30.34 -15.86 -16.74
N SER A 372 -29.37 -15.15 -17.31
CA SER A 372 -28.36 -15.73 -18.21
C SER A 372 -27.42 -16.67 -17.42
N SER A 373 -27.38 -17.93 -17.81
CA SER A 373 -26.41 -18.91 -17.28
C SER A 373 -24.98 -18.55 -17.70
N LEU A 374 -24.78 -18.05 -18.91
CA LEU A 374 -23.47 -17.64 -19.42
C LEU A 374 -22.84 -16.56 -18.52
N LEU A 375 -23.58 -15.49 -18.19
CA LEU A 375 -23.07 -14.44 -17.31
C LEU A 375 -22.70 -15.00 -15.92
N ARG A 376 -23.53 -15.88 -15.37
CA ARG A 376 -23.24 -16.55 -14.08
C ARG A 376 -21.98 -17.40 -14.16
N ILE A 377 -21.80 -18.19 -15.22
CA ILE A 377 -20.64 -19.05 -15.42
C ILE A 377 -19.38 -18.20 -15.60
N CYS A 378 -19.42 -17.15 -16.43
CA CYS A 378 -18.29 -16.23 -16.60
C CYS A 378 -17.89 -15.58 -15.28
N PHE A 379 -18.86 -15.11 -14.48
CA PHE A 379 -18.59 -14.56 -13.16
C PHE A 379 -17.95 -15.58 -12.22
N VAL A 380 -18.50 -16.81 -12.15
CA VAL A 380 -17.94 -17.88 -11.33
C VAL A 380 -16.52 -18.24 -11.79
N ALA A 381 -16.25 -18.28 -13.09
CA ALA A 381 -14.93 -18.57 -13.63
C ALA A 381 -13.91 -17.48 -13.24
N VAL A 382 -14.26 -16.20 -13.41
CA VAL A 382 -13.38 -15.07 -13.06
C VAL A 382 -13.16 -14.98 -11.55
N ALA A 383 -14.22 -15.06 -10.74
CA ALA A 383 -14.13 -15.05 -9.29
C ALA A 383 -13.37 -16.28 -8.76
N GLY A 384 -13.61 -17.46 -9.35
CA GLY A 384 -12.91 -18.70 -9.03
C GLY A 384 -11.42 -18.62 -9.33
N LEU A 385 -11.03 -18.07 -10.49
CA LEU A 385 -9.63 -17.81 -10.84
C LEU A 385 -8.97 -16.85 -9.84
N ALA A 386 -9.65 -15.75 -9.50
CA ALA A 386 -9.16 -14.79 -8.51
C ALA A 386 -8.97 -15.42 -7.11
N CYS A 387 -9.92 -16.24 -6.67
CA CYS A 387 -9.83 -16.98 -5.40
C CYS A 387 -8.69 -18.00 -5.42
N LEU A 388 -8.56 -18.77 -6.51
CA LEU A 388 -7.49 -19.75 -6.67
C LEU A 388 -6.12 -19.04 -6.65
N TYR A 389 -5.98 -17.96 -7.42
CA TYR A 389 -4.77 -17.15 -7.40
C TYR A 389 -4.47 -16.61 -6.00
N GLY A 390 -5.46 -16.02 -5.31
CA GLY A 390 -5.24 -15.48 -3.97
C GLY A 390 -4.76 -16.54 -2.98
N VAL A 391 -5.44 -17.68 -2.88
CA VAL A 391 -5.06 -18.77 -1.96
C VAL A 391 -3.71 -19.37 -2.32
N THR A 392 -3.46 -19.69 -3.60
CA THR A 392 -2.17 -20.25 -4.03
C THR A 392 -1.03 -19.27 -3.81
N SER A 393 -1.26 -17.98 -4.08
CA SER A 393 -0.29 -16.91 -3.87
C SER A 393 0.05 -16.75 -2.38
N PHE A 394 -0.94 -16.89 -1.48
CA PHE A 394 -0.70 -16.93 -0.04
C PHE A 394 0.16 -18.12 0.37
N VAL A 395 -0.18 -19.34 -0.08
CA VAL A 395 0.57 -20.56 0.25
C VAL A 395 2.00 -20.44 -0.23
N THR A 396 2.22 -20.08 -1.49
CA THR A 396 3.57 -19.95 -2.07
C THR A 396 4.41 -18.90 -1.35
N ARG A 397 3.85 -17.74 -0.99
CA ARG A 397 4.58 -16.71 -0.22
C ARG A 397 4.87 -17.15 1.20
N THR A 398 3.93 -17.85 1.84
CA THR A 398 4.13 -18.39 3.19
C THR A 398 5.25 -19.42 3.19
N LEU A 399 5.29 -20.32 2.20
CA LEU A 399 6.38 -21.27 2.03
C LEU A 399 7.71 -20.55 1.76
N ALA A 400 7.75 -19.59 0.83
CA ALA A 400 8.95 -18.80 0.55
C ALA A 400 9.47 -18.08 1.83
N ASN A 401 8.56 -17.44 2.58
CA ASN A 401 8.91 -16.78 3.83
C ASN A 401 9.47 -17.72 4.89
N SER A 402 9.05 -18.97 4.92
CA SER A 402 9.59 -19.94 5.88
C SER A 402 11.09 -20.19 5.69
N HIS A 403 11.60 -19.98 4.47
CA HIS A 403 13.01 -20.15 4.12
C HIS A 403 13.86 -18.89 4.32
N TYR A 404 13.27 -17.70 4.40
CA TYR A 404 14.03 -16.48 4.67
C TYR A 404 14.47 -16.41 6.13
N PRO A 405 15.63 -15.83 6.45
CA PRO A 405 16.05 -15.68 7.85
C PRO A 405 15.11 -14.76 8.63
N ILE A 406 14.95 -15.05 9.93
CA ILE A 406 14.20 -14.21 10.87
C ILE A 406 15.16 -13.15 11.46
N GLY A 407 14.79 -11.89 11.30
CA GLY A 407 15.42 -10.74 11.93
C GLY A 407 15.18 -10.68 13.43
N ASP A 408 15.92 -9.82 14.16
CA ASP A 408 15.88 -9.82 15.63
C ASP A 408 14.53 -9.36 16.17
N ARG A 409 13.77 -8.67 15.32
CA ARG A 409 12.44 -8.16 15.60
C ARG A 409 11.34 -9.13 15.16
N GLY A 410 11.69 -10.35 14.78
CA GLY A 410 10.73 -11.42 14.51
C GLY A 410 9.97 -11.30 13.19
N PHE A 411 10.48 -10.54 12.20
CA PHE A 411 9.99 -10.55 10.82
C PHE A 411 11.04 -11.16 9.88
N ARG A 412 10.64 -11.58 8.68
CA ARG A 412 11.51 -12.26 7.70
C ARG A 412 12.26 -11.25 6.83
N GLN A 413 13.54 -11.49 6.62
CA GLN A 413 14.40 -10.68 5.75
C GLN A 413 14.55 -11.33 4.38
N MET A 414 13.82 -10.82 3.38
CA MET A 414 13.85 -11.37 2.01
C MET A 414 15.12 -11.00 1.24
N ASN A 415 15.76 -9.90 1.62
CA ASN A 415 16.88 -9.29 0.90
C ASN A 415 18.23 -9.43 1.64
N ALA A 416 18.30 -10.26 2.69
CA ALA A 416 19.53 -10.52 3.44
C ALA A 416 19.63 -12.00 3.85
N SER A 417 20.84 -12.54 3.82
CA SER A 417 21.15 -13.89 4.33
C SER A 417 21.27 -13.89 5.86
N ALA A 418 21.16 -15.07 6.49
CA ALA A 418 21.37 -15.21 7.94
C ALA A 418 22.78 -14.76 8.35
N GLU A 419 23.77 -15.06 7.52
CA GLU A 419 25.16 -14.64 7.70
C GLU A 419 25.29 -13.12 7.67
N ALA A 420 24.68 -12.44 6.69
CA ALA A 420 24.72 -11.00 6.62
C ALA A 420 24.03 -10.33 7.82
N ILE A 421 22.89 -10.87 8.27
CA ILE A 421 22.20 -10.36 9.46
C ILE A 421 23.08 -10.51 10.71
N ALA A 422 23.71 -11.67 10.90
CA ALA A 422 24.63 -11.90 12.03
C ALA A 422 25.83 -10.93 11.99
N TYR A 423 26.38 -10.69 10.79
CA TYR A 423 27.48 -9.76 10.60
C TYR A 423 27.07 -8.31 10.87
N ILE A 424 25.89 -7.86 10.41
CA ILE A 424 25.35 -6.53 10.74
C ILE A 424 25.28 -6.34 12.26
N ARG A 425 24.74 -7.33 12.99
CA ARG A 425 24.61 -7.25 14.45
C ARG A 425 25.95 -7.21 15.17
N THR A 426 26.94 -7.93 14.66
CA THR A 426 28.30 -7.92 15.22
C THR A 426 28.94 -6.53 15.12
N ASN A 427 28.56 -5.75 14.09
CA ASN A 427 29.07 -4.40 13.86
C ASN A 427 28.10 -3.29 14.33
N ASP A 428 26.94 -3.64 14.88
CA ASP A 428 25.98 -2.71 15.48
C ASP A 428 26.38 -2.33 16.91
N LEU A 429 27.48 -1.60 17.00
CA LEU A 429 28.14 -1.26 18.26
C LEU A 429 27.28 -0.35 19.15
N ALA A 430 27.21 -0.66 20.44
CA ALA A 430 26.59 0.19 21.46
C ALA A 430 27.58 1.23 22.04
N GLY A 431 27.06 2.20 22.79
CA GLY A 431 27.88 3.17 23.52
C GLY A 431 28.47 4.29 22.66
N PRO A 432 29.61 4.88 23.03
CA PRO A 432 30.20 6.03 22.32
C PRO A 432 30.53 5.74 20.83
N ASP A 433 30.87 4.49 20.52
CA ASP A 433 31.22 4.07 19.15
C ASP A 433 30.02 3.98 18.22
N ALA A 434 28.79 3.90 18.75
CA ALA A 434 27.56 3.88 17.97
C ALA A 434 27.42 5.14 17.09
N LYS A 435 27.72 6.32 17.65
CA LYS A 435 27.66 7.60 16.93
C LYS A 435 28.76 7.72 15.85
N LYS A 436 29.86 7.01 16.05
CA LYS A 436 31.03 6.99 15.17
C LYS A 436 30.95 5.92 14.07
N THR A 437 29.89 5.13 14.07
CA THR A 437 29.66 4.03 13.13
C THR A 437 28.50 4.36 12.20
N LEU A 438 28.69 4.15 10.90
CA LEU A 438 27.64 4.21 9.88
C LEU A 438 27.54 2.87 9.17
N ILE A 439 26.34 2.29 9.16
CA ILE A 439 26.00 1.06 8.45
C ILE A 439 25.07 1.42 7.29
N PHE A 440 25.59 1.35 6.07
CA PHE A 440 24.87 1.62 4.84
C PHE A 440 24.35 0.31 4.22
N LEU A 441 23.05 0.24 3.95
CA LEU A 441 22.34 -1.00 3.62
C LEU A 441 21.56 -0.90 2.31
N PRO A 442 21.32 -2.02 1.61
CA PRO A 442 20.67 -1.99 0.29
C PRO A 442 19.14 -1.89 0.35
N SER A 443 18.55 -1.83 1.55
CA SER A 443 17.10 -1.65 1.73
C SER A 443 16.76 -1.23 3.17
N PRO A 444 15.65 -0.49 3.37
CA PRO A 444 15.27 0.02 4.69
C PRO A 444 14.76 -1.06 5.65
N GLU A 445 14.21 -2.16 5.16
CA GLU A 445 13.81 -3.29 6.00
C GLU A 445 15.00 -4.00 6.66
N ILE A 446 16.16 -4.04 6.00
CA ILE A 446 17.40 -4.56 6.59
C ILE A 446 17.94 -3.57 7.64
N ALA A 447 17.75 -2.26 7.43
CA ALA A 447 18.18 -1.22 8.38
C ALA A 447 17.51 -1.37 9.76
N LEU A 448 16.37 -2.03 9.84
CA LEU A 448 15.71 -2.34 11.12
C LEU A 448 16.46 -3.38 11.97
N GLU A 449 17.48 -4.06 11.42
CA GLU A 449 18.40 -4.90 12.20
C GLU A 449 19.45 -4.08 12.96
N VAL A 450 19.67 -2.81 12.59
CA VAL A 450 20.59 -1.89 13.27
C VAL A 450 19.83 -1.16 14.38
N ARG A 451 20.28 -1.29 15.63
CA ARG A 451 19.64 -0.69 16.81
C ARG A 451 20.43 0.46 17.41
N ASN A 452 21.75 0.37 17.37
CA ASN A 452 22.62 1.27 18.11
C ASN A 452 23.33 2.25 17.18
N ALA A 453 23.99 1.73 16.15
CA ALA A 453 24.74 2.52 15.19
C ALA A 453 23.80 3.35 14.29
N ARG A 454 24.37 4.35 13.61
CA ARG A 454 23.62 5.07 12.59
C ARG A 454 23.48 4.17 11.36
N SER A 455 22.28 4.11 10.81
CA SER A 455 22.01 3.37 9.58
C SER A 455 21.44 4.28 8.50
N TRP A 456 21.77 3.95 7.26
CA TRP A 456 21.10 4.52 6.10
C TRP A 456 20.90 3.42 5.07
N SER A 457 19.93 3.60 4.20
CA SER A 457 19.73 2.68 3.08
C SER A 457 19.48 3.40 1.79
N ASN A 458 20.00 2.85 0.70
CA ASN A 458 19.54 3.20 -0.64
C ASN A 458 18.84 1.99 -1.26
N GLN A 459 17.98 2.23 -2.24
CA GLN A 459 17.30 1.16 -2.96
C GLN A 459 17.97 0.96 -4.32
N ALA A 460 19.27 0.65 -4.31
CA ALA A 460 20.13 0.63 -5.50
C ALA A 460 19.64 -0.29 -6.64
N ASP A 461 18.79 -1.28 -6.33
CA ASP A 461 18.14 -2.12 -7.33
C ASP A 461 17.26 -1.31 -8.30
N PHE A 462 16.61 -0.25 -7.79
CA PHE A 462 15.66 0.58 -8.54
C PHE A 462 16.29 1.84 -9.13
N ASP A 463 17.46 2.25 -8.65
CA ASP A 463 18.19 3.40 -9.19
C ASP A 463 18.92 3.04 -10.49
N SER A 464 18.98 3.96 -11.46
CA SER A 464 19.86 3.80 -12.62
C SER A 464 21.32 3.90 -12.20
N LEU A 465 22.23 3.35 -13.02
CA LEU A 465 23.66 3.47 -12.75
C LEU A 465 24.12 4.93 -12.75
N GLU A 466 23.54 5.74 -13.63
CA GLU A 466 23.78 7.17 -13.76
C GLU A 466 23.32 7.92 -12.50
N SER A 467 22.15 7.58 -11.96
CA SER A 467 21.65 8.13 -10.70
C SER A 467 22.60 7.82 -9.55
N LEU A 468 23.06 6.56 -9.45
CA LEU A 468 24.02 6.15 -8.42
C LEU A 468 25.37 6.86 -8.56
N LYS A 469 25.86 7.07 -9.79
CA LYS A 469 27.10 7.83 -10.06
C LYS A 469 26.97 9.31 -9.70
N ALA A 470 25.77 9.86 -9.72
CA ALA A 470 25.50 11.25 -9.34
C ALA A 470 25.39 11.44 -7.82
N GLN A 471 25.27 10.36 -7.05
CA GLN A 471 25.24 10.44 -5.58
C GLN A 471 26.62 10.79 -5.04
N VAL A 472 26.66 11.70 -4.06
CA VAL A 472 27.88 12.14 -3.39
C VAL A 472 27.63 12.22 -1.89
N TYR A 473 28.44 11.51 -1.13
CA TYR A 473 28.48 11.49 0.33
C TYR A 473 29.85 12.00 0.78
N ARG A 474 29.86 13.20 1.37
CA ARG A 474 31.05 13.85 1.93
C ARG A 474 31.15 13.60 3.43
N GLY A 475 32.32 13.83 4.02
CA GLY A 475 32.62 13.57 5.42
C GLY A 475 33.14 12.15 5.66
N ARG A 476 33.66 11.92 6.87
CA ARG A 476 34.16 10.60 7.31
C ARG A 476 33.61 10.25 8.69
N VAL A 477 33.47 8.96 8.94
CA VAL A 477 33.14 8.35 10.23
C VAL A 477 34.27 7.40 10.59
N ASP A 478 34.44 7.09 11.87
CA ASP A 478 35.52 6.20 12.31
C ASP A 478 35.30 4.78 11.77
N ARG A 479 34.05 4.35 11.60
CA ARG A 479 33.70 3.02 11.09
C ARG A 479 32.59 3.11 10.04
N LEU A 480 32.92 2.82 8.80
CA LEU A 480 31.95 2.78 7.69
C LEU A 480 31.83 1.36 7.16
N TYR A 481 30.59 0.84 7.15
CA TYR A 481 30.24 -0.45 6.56
C TYR A 481 29.21 -0.23 5.45
N VAL A 482 29.52 -0.66 4.24
CA VAL A 482 28.67 -0.52 3.04
C VAL A 482 28.29 -1.90 2.53
N PHE A 483 27.03 -2.26 2.69
CA PHE A 483 26.49 -3.52 2.21
C PHE A 483 25.88 -3.33 0.83
N VAL A 484 26.29 -4.19 -0.11
CA VAL A 484 25.71 -4.25 -1.45
C VAL A 484 25.28 -5.67 -1.77
N GLN A 485 24.25 -5.81 -2.60
CA GLN A 485 23.85 -7.13 -3.10
C GLN A 485 24.88 -7.64 -4.10
N LYS A 486 25.21 -8.93 -4.03
CA LYS A 486 26.21 -9.57 -4.90
C LYS A 486 25.90 -9.41 -6.39
N LYS A 487 24.61 -9.41 -6.75
CA LYS A 487 24.16 -9.20 -8.14
C LYS A 487 24.54 -7.82 -8.72
N LEU A 488 24.83 -6.83 -7.86
CA LEU A 488 25.22 -5.47 -8.25
C LEU A 488 26.72 -5.30 -8.52
N LEU A 489 27.53 -6.33 -8.23
CA LEU A 489 28.97 -6.30 -8.55
C LEU A 489 29.19 -6.35 -10.06
N GLY A 490 28.39 -7.14 -10.78
CA GLY A 490 28.58 -7.39 -12.22
C GLY A 490 28.11 -6.28 -13.16
N ASN A 491 27.35 -5.30 -12.68
CA ASN A 491 26.78 -4.22 -13.50
C ASN A 491 27.33 -2.83 -13.15
N GLY A 492 28.41 -2.75 -12.37
CA GLY A 492 29.08 -1.51 -12.00
C GLY A 492 28.35 -0.67 -10.94
N LYS A 493 27.16 -1.07 -10.48
CA LYS A 493 26.43 -0.32 -9.45
C LYS A 493 27.14 -0.34 -8.10
N ALA A 494 27.76 -1.46 -7.73
CA ALA A 494 28.56 -1.53 -6.50
C ALA A 494 29.74 -0.55 -6.51
N ASP A 495 30.50 -0.47 -7.61
CA ASP A 495 31.60 0.49 -7.76
C ASP A 495 31.09 1.94 -7.71
N ALA A 496 29.95 2.24 -8.35
CA ALA A 496 29.33 3.56 -8.27
C ALA A 496 28.95 3.93 -6.82
N ILE A 497 28.38 2.99 -6.05
CA ILE A 497 28.05 3.20 -4.63
C ILE A 497 29.33 3.45 -3.82
N LEU A 498 30.37 2.65 -3.97
CA LEU A 498 31.61 2.86 -3.19
C LEU A 498 32.28 4.21 -3.52
N ARG A 499 32.28 4.61 -4.80
CA ARG A 499 32.80 5.92 -5.23
C ARG A 499 31.97 7.10 -4.77
N SER A 500 30.69 6.89 -4.44
CA SER A 500 29.87 7.97 -3.90
C SER A 500 30.36 8.45 -2.52
N PHE A 501 31.10 7.64 -1.78
CA PHE A 501 31.79 8.04 -0.53
C PHE A 501 33.14 8.70 -0.82
N VAL A 502 33.08 9.95 -1.32
CA VAL A 502 34.22 10.62 -1.97
C VAL A 502 35.43 10.88 -1.07
N ASP A 503 35.25 10.89 0.26
CA ASP A 503 36.33 11.13 1.22
C ASP A 503 36.97 9.82 1.73
N TYR A 504 36.63 8.66 1.14
CA TYR A 504 37.25 7.37 1.40
C TYR A 504 38.09 6.91 0.19
N PRO A 505 39.35 6.49 0.40
CA PRO A 505 40.18 5.97 -0.68
C PRO A 505 39.55 4.72 -1.30
N ILE A 506 39.43 4.68 -2.63
CA ILE A 506 38.76 3.58 -3.35
C ILE A 506 39.50 2.23 -3.23
N ASP A 507 40.80 2.28 -3.00
CA ASP A 507 41.68 1.13 -2.75
C ASP A 507 41.72 0.71 -1.27
N GLY A 508 41.12 1.49 -0.38
CA GLY A 508 41.11 1.21 1.06
C GLY A 508 40.01 0.26 1.54
N TRP A 509 39.09 -0.17 0.67
CA TRP A 509 37.95 -1.00 1.05
C TRP A 509 38.36 -2.45 1.34
N THR A 510 38.05 -2.94 2.54
CA THR A 510 38.12 -4.37 2.85
C THR A 510 36.79 -5.03 2.51
N MET A 511 36.84 -6.15 1.79
CA MET A 511 35.66 -6.87 1.32
C MET A 511 35.40 -8.13 2.14
N VAL A 512 34.15 -8.31 2.59
CA VAL A 512 33.67 -9.52 3.28
C VAL A 512 32.44 -10.07 2.55
N PRO A 513 32.54 -11.25 1.92
CA PRO A 513 31.37 -11.90 1.32
C PRO A 513 30.44 -12.47 2.41
N LEU A 514 29.12 -12.29 2.25
CA LEU A 514 28.10 -12.64 3.25
C LEU A 514 26.86 -13.27 2.56
N GLY A 515 27.03 -14.45 1.97
CA GLY A 515 26.02 -15.08 1.12
C GLY A 515 25.67 -14.24 -0.12
N ASP A 516 24.44 -13.70 -0.14
CA ASP A 516 23.91 -12.87 -1.24
C ASP A 516 24.30 -11.39 -1.13
N LEU A 517 24.92 -10.98 -0.01
CA LEU A 517 25.45 -9.65 0.21
C LEU A 517 26.98 -9.66 0.25
N VAL A 518 27.57 -8.49 0.04
CA VAL A 518 28.99 -8.22 0.29
C VAL A 518 29.08 -6.94 1.11
N CYS A 519 29.84 -7.00 2.20
CA CYS A 519 30.17 -5.82 3.00
C CYS A 519 31.52 -5.29 2.57
N PHE A 520 31.58 -4.01 2.24
CA PHE A 520 32.81 -3.24 2.08
C PHE A 520 32.96 -2.35 3.30
N TYR A 521 34.12 -2.38 3.96
CA TYR A 521 34.32 -1.54 5.14
C TYR A 521 35.67 -0.83 5.16
N GLN A 522 35.69 0.32 5.84
CA GLN A 522 36.88 1.04 6.25
C GLN A 522 36.74 1.46 7.71
N VAL A 523 37.72 1.09 8.53
CA VAL A 523 37.77 1.41 9.96
C VAL A 523 39.04 2.19 10.23
N ARG A 524 38.90 3.36 10.85
CA ARG A 524 40.01 4.17 11.34
C ARG A 524 40.35 3.72 12.75
N ASN A 525 41.60 3.32 12.96
CA ASN A 525 42.15 3.03 14.29
C ASN A 525 42.38 4.32 15.08
#